data_AF-A0A365PXW3-F1
#
_entry.id   AF-A0A365PXW3-F1
#
_cell.length_a   1.000
_cell.length_b   1.000
_cell.length_c   1.000
_cell.angle_alpha   90.00
_cell.angle_beta   90.00
_cell.angle_gamma   90.00
#
_symmetry.space_group_name_H-M   'P 1'
#
loop_
_entity.id
_entity.type
_entity.pdbx_description
1 polymer ?
#
loop_
_entity_poly.entity_id
_entity_poly.type
_entity_poly.pdbx_seq_one_letter_code
_entity_poly.pdbx_strand_id
1 'polypeptide(L)'
;MNSYHPNDSYDSYRSVDLEARAASASPYELVLVLMDGLLDELARARGHIEHKRYQQKGVSLEKCMNILNGLNGALDEEGGGEVVQGLARLYEYCIYRLSDVSVSLSLEGLDEVINLLSILREGWEGVSAARK
;
A
#
# COMPACT_ATOMS: atom_id res chain seq x y z
N MET A 1 -36.47 11.08 18.65
CA MET A 1 -35.64 11.92 17.76
C MET A 1 -34.68 10.99 17.04
N ASN A 2 -34.73 10.93 15.70
CA ASN A 2 -33.76 10.17 14.91
C ASN A 2 -32.52 11.04 14.72
N SER A 3 -31.43 10.68 15.38
CA SER A 3 -30.15 11.41 15.32
C SER A 3 -29.50 11.12 13.97
N TYR A 4 -29.57 12.06 13.04
CA TYR A 4 -28.74 12.04 11.84
C TYR A 4 -27.27 12.16 12.25
N HIS A 5 -26.49 11.10 12.08
CA HIS A 5 -25.03 11.12 12.16
C HIS A 5 -24.48 11.55 10.79
N PRO A 6 -23.94 12.77 10.64
CA PRO A 6 -23.53 13.31 9.33
C PRO A 6 -22.30 12.63 8.73
N ASN A 7 -21.63 11.74 9.47
CA ASN A 7 -20.35 11.16 9.09
C ASN A 7 -20.49 9.80 8.36
N ASP A 8 -21.56 9.05 8.60
CA ASP A 8 -21.77 7.72 8.00
C ASP A 8 -22.04 7.79 6.49
N SER A 9 -22.64 8.89 6.01
CA SER A 9 -22.92 9.05 4.58
C SER A 9 -21.64 9.29 3.77
N TYR A 10 -20.67 10.03 4.29
CA TYR A 10 -19.46 10.37 3.52
C TYR A 10 -18.50 9.18 3.38
N ASP A 11 -18.34 8.40 4.45
CA ASP A 11 -17.52 7.19 4.43
C ASP A 11 -18.15 6.09 3.56
N SER A 12 -19.48 5.96 3.56
CA SER A 12 -20.19 5.01 2.68
C SER A 12 -20.16 5.40 1.19
N TYR A 13 -20.21 6.70 0.86
CA TYR A 13 -20.00 7.14 -0.53
C TYR A 13 -18.56 6.85 -1.01
N ARG A 14 -17.55 7.07 -0.16
CA ARG A 14 -16.16 6.76 -0.49
C ARG A 14 -15.92 5.26 -0.69
N SER A 15 -16.56 4.41 0.12
CA SER A 15 -16.42 2.96 -0.02
C SER A 15 -17.10 2.45 -1.29
N VAL A 16 -18.30 2.93 -1.62
CA VAL A 16 -19.03 2.54 -2.83
C VAL A 16 -18.30 2.97 -4.11
N ASP A 17 -17.72 4.17 -4.15
CA ASP A 17 -16.93 4.63 -5.31
C ASP A 17 -15.66 3.77 -5.50
N LEU A 18 -14.98 3.43 -4.40
CA LEU A 18 -13.80 2.57 -4.44
C LEU A 18 -14.13 1.16 -4.92
N GLU A 19 -15.21 0.56 -4.40
CA GLU A 19 -15.69 -0.77 -4.81
C GLU A 19 -16.12 -0.80 -6.28
N ALA A 20 -16.86 0.21 -6.74
CA ALA A 20 -17.28 0.30 -8.13
C ALA A 20 -16.09 0.42 -9.09
N ARG A 21 -15.11 1.27 -8.73
CA ARG A 21 -13.85 1.41 -9.50
C ARG A 21 -13.07 0.11 -9.49
N ALA A 22 -13.01 -0.58 -8.36
CA ALA A 22 -12.32 -1.86 -8.26
C ALA A 22 -12.98 -2.94 -9.12
N ALA A 23 -14.31 -2.98 -9.19
CA ALA A 23 -15.06 -3.96 -9.98
C ALA A 23 -14.85 -3.80 -11.51
N SER A 24 -14.53 -2.60 -11.98
CA SER A 24 -14.28 -2.30 -13.40
C SER A 24 -12.80 -2.28 -13.79
N ALA A 25 -11.89 -2.25 -12.83
CA ALA A 25 -10.46 -2.09 -13.07
C ALA A 25 -9.83 -3.40 -13.55
N SER A 26 -8.88 -3.29 -14.49
CA SER A 26 -8.00 -4.42 -14.79
C SER A 26 -7.13 -4.78 -13.57
N PRO A 27 -6.62 -6.03 -13.48
CA PRO A 27 -5.73 -6.44 -12.38
C PRO A 27 -4.53 -5.51 -12.19
N TYR A 28 -3.98 -4.97 -13.29
CA TYR A 28 -2.84 -4.04 -13.25
C TYR A 28 -3.23 -2.65 -12.72
N GLU A 29 -4.43 -2.17 -13.05
CA GLU A 29 -4.95 -0.92 -12.49
C GLU A 29 -5.26 -1.05 -11.00
N LEU A 30 -5.74 -2.21 -10.55
CA LEU A 30 -5.92 -2.50 -9.12
C LEU A 30 -4.58 -2.48 -8.37
N VAL A 31 -3.53 -3.07 -8.93
CA VAL A 31 -2.19 -3.01 -8.35
C VAL A 31 -1.70 -1.56 -8.24
N LEU A 32 -1.88 -0.74 -9.28
CA LEU A 32 -1.50 0.68 -9.23
C LEU A 32 -2.26 1.44 -8.14
N VAL A 33 -3.57 1.22 -8.00
CA VAL A 33 -4.37 1.83 -6.93
C VAL A 33 -3.85 1.42 -5.54
N LEU A 34 -3.49 0.15 -5.34
CA LEU A 34 -2.91 -0.33 -4.09
C LEU A 34 -1.53 0.28 -3.82
N MET A 35 -0.68 0.41 -4.85
CA MET A 35 0.65 1.02 -4.73
C MET A 35 0.56 2.51 -4.39
N ASP A 36 -0.35 3.25 -5.03
CA ASP A 36 -0.59 4.67 -4.73
C ASP A 36 -1.10 4.82 -3.28
N GLY A 37 -2.07 3.99 -2.87
CA GLY A 37 -2.58 3.97 -1.49
C GLY A 37 -1.54 3.58 -0.44
N LEU A 38 -0.59 2.71 -0.80
CA LEU A 38 0.55 2.32 0.04
C LEU A 38 1.51 3.49 0.24
N LEU A 39 1.89 4.20 -0.83
CA LEU A 39 2.78 5.37 -0.76
C LEU A 39 2.15 6.50 0.06
N ASP A 40 0.85 6.76 -0.12
CA ASP A 40 0.10 7.73 0.68
C ASP A 40 0.11 7.39 2.18
N GLU A 41 -0.05 6.11 2.53
CA GLU A 41 -0.06 5.67 3.92
C GLU A 41 1.35 5.69 4.55
N LEU A 42 2.40 5.45 3.76
CA LEU A 42 3.79 5.63 4.19
C LEU A 42 4.09 7.09 4.50
N ALA A 43 3.59 8.03 3.68
CA ALA A 43 3.72 9.46 3.95
C ALA A 43 3.01 9.87 5.27
N ARG A 44 1.84 9.27 5.56
CA ARG A 44 1.17 9.45 6.86
C ARG A 44 1.98 8.88 8.01
N ALA A 45 2.50 7.66 7.87
CA ALA A 45 3.35 7.03 8.86
C ALA A 45 4.58 7.90 9.19
N ARG A 46 5.21 8.50 8.18
CA ARG A 46 6.31 9.47 8.32
C ARG A 46 5.91 10.64 9.21
N GLY A 47 4.80 11.31 8.88
CA GLY A 47 4.27 12.42 9.68
C GLY A 47 3.82 11.99 11.08
N HIS A 48 3.44 10.73 11.29
CA HIS A 48 3.16 10.23 12.64
C HIS A 48 4.45 10.03 13.46
N ILE A 49 5.53 9.53 12.86
CA ILE A 49 6.84 9.41 13.51
C ILE A 49 7.39 10.80 13.89
N GLU A 50 7.43 11.74 12.95
CA GLU A 50 7.97 13.09 13.17
C GLU A 50 7.26 13.84 14.29
N HIS A 51 5.94 13.65 14.40
CA HIS A 51 5.13 14.27 15.44
C HIS A 51 4.90 13.39 16.67
N LYS A 52 5.66 12.29 16.82
CA LYS A 52 5.60 11.38 17.98
C LYS A 52 4.20 10.80 18.27
N ARG A 53 3.39 10.61 17.22
CA ARG A 53 2.04 10.03 17.26
C ARG A 53 2.11 8.51 17.11
N TYR A 54 2.65 7.83 18.12
CA TYR A 54 3.06 6.43 18.00
C TYR A 54 1.93 5.43 17.78
N GLN A 55 0.75 5.67 18.35
CA GLN A 55 -0.42 4.81 18.14
C GLN A 55 -0.87 4.89 16.68
N GLN A 56 -1.01 6.09 16.14
CA GLN A 56 -1.39 6.31 14.75
C GLN A 56 -0.32 5.79 13.79
N LYS A 57 0.96 5.95 14.12
CA LYS A 57 2.07 5.33 13.39
C LYS A 57 1.91 3.81 13.29
N GLY A 58 1.56 3.15 14.40
CA GLY A 58 1.33 1.70 14.41
C GLY A 58 0.23 1.30 13.42
N VAL A 59 -0.91 1.99 13.47
CA VAL A 59 -2.04 1.75 12.57
C VAL A 59 -1.65 1.95 11.10
N SER A 60 -0.94 3.04 10.78
CA SER A 60 -0.48 3.30 9.40
C SER A 60 0.50 2.23 8.91
N LEU A 61 1.50 1.86 9.71
CA LEU A 61 2.48 0.84 9.31
C LEU A 61 1.84 -0.55 9.16
N GLU A 62 0.92 -0.93 10.05
CA GLU A 62 0.16 -2.17 9.92
C GLU A 62 -0.62 -2.20 8.60
N LYS A 63 -1.29 -1.09 8.25
CA LYS A 63 -1.99 -0.97 6.99
C LYS A 63 -1.05 -1.11 5.78
N CYS A 64 0.13 -0.48 5.81
CA CYS A 64 1.14 -0.65 4.76
C CYS A 64 1.56 -2.12 4.60
N MET A 65 1.85 -2.81 5.71
CA MET A 65 2.24 -4.23 5.69
C MET A 65 1.10 -5.12 5.19
N ASN A 66 -0.16 -4.82 5.52
CA ASN A 66 -1.31 -5.57 5.01
C ASN A 66 -1.48 -5.42 3.50
N ILE A 67 -1.28 -4.21 2.95
CA ILE A 67 -1.30 -4.00 1.48
C ILE A 67 -0.18 -4.79 0.82
N LEU A 68 1.04 -4.74 1.37
CA LEU A 68 2.19 -5.50 0.85
C LEU A 68 1.94 -7.01 0.86
N ASN A 69 1.38 -7.55 1.94
CA ASN A 69 0.99 -8.96 2.03
C ASN A 69 -0.07 -9.32 0.98
N GLY A 70 -1.06 -8.44 0.76
CA GLY A 70 -2.07 -8.65 -0.28
C GLY A 70 -1.48 -8.66 -1.68
N LEU A 71 -0.57 -7.73 -1.98
CA LEU A 71 0.15 -7.69 -3.26
C LEU A 71 1.03 -8.93 -3.45
N ASN A 72 1.73 -9.38 -2.41
CA ASN A 72 2.57 -10.57 -2.46
C ASN A 72 1.73 -11.84 -2.70
N GLY A 73 0.64 -12.01 -1.95
CA GLY A 73 -0.27 -13.15 -2.10
C GLY A 73 -1.04 -13.19 -3.42
N ALA A 74 -1.04 -12.11 -4.19
CA ALA A 74 -1.66 -12.04 -5.52
C ALA A 74 -0.69 -12.41 -6.66
N LEU A 75 0.58 -12.67 -6.36
CA LEU A 75 1.57 -13.06 -7.37
C LEU A 75 1.37 -14.51 -7.83
N ASP A 76 1.45 -14.73 -9.15
CA ASP A 76 1.48 -16.06 -9.75
C ASP A 76 2.91 -16.62 -9.71
N GLU A 77 3.27 -17.26 -8.60
CA GLU A 77 4.61 -17.83 -8.41
C GLU A 77 4.89 -19.04 -9.31
N GLU A 78 3.86 -19.78 -9.72
CA GLU A 78 3.99 -20.95 -10.57
C GLU A 78 4.24 -20.57 -12.04
N GLY A 79 3.54 -19.54 -12.54
CA GLY A 79 3.66 -19.06 -13.93
C GLY A 79 4.65 -17.90 -14.13
N GLY A 80 5.08 -17.23 -13.07
CA GLY A 80 5.75 -15.93 -13.13
C GLY A 80 7.28 -15.93 -13.28
N GLY A 81 7.93 -17.07 -13.08
CA GLY A 81 9.38 -17.23 -13.23
C GLY A 81 10.21 -16.30 -12.31
N GLU A 82 11.45 -16.01 -12.72
CA GLU A 82 12.43 -15.27 -11.90
C GLU A 82 11.99 -13.84 -11.55
N VAL A 83 11.24 -13.19 -12.44
CA VAL A 83 10.76 -11.81 -12.23
C VAL A 83 9.77 -11.74 -11.07
N VAL A 84 8.80 -12.66 -11.03
CA VAL A 84 7.81 -12.71 -9.94
C VAL A 84 8.48 -13.07 -8.61
N GLN A 85 9.43 -14.01 -8.62
CA GLN A 85 10.19 -14.34 -7.42
C GLN A 85 11.03 -13.15 -6.91
N GLY A 86 11.61 -12.35 -7.81
CA GLY A 86 12.31 -11.12 -7.45
C GLY A 86 11.39 -10.08 -6.80
N LEU A 87 10.19 -9.94 -7.35
CA LEU A 87 9.18 -9.04 -6.81
C LEU A 87 8.68 -9.48 -5.43
N ALA A 88 8.40 -10.77 -5.25
CA ALA A 88 7.98 -11.34 -3.97
C ALA A 88 9.02 -11.06 -2.87
N ARG A 89 10.30 -11.34 -3.15
CA ARG A 89 11.40 -11.04 -2.22
C ARG A 89 11.48 -9.56 -1.86
N LEU A 90 11.20 -8.67 -2.81
CA LEU A 90 11.26 -7.23 -2.56
C LEU A 90 10.08 -6.75 -1.69
N TYR A 91 8.88 -7.32 -1.88
CA TYR A 91 7.75 -7.05 -0.99
C TYR A 91 8.00 -7.59 0.43
N GLU A 92 8.51 -8.81 0.57
CA GLU A 92 8.90 -9.38 1.86
C GLU A 92 9.95 -8.53 2.58
N TYR A 93 10.97 -8.07 1.84
CA TYR A 93 11.98 -7.16 2.36
C TYR A 93 11.35 -5.85 2.87
N CYS A 94 10.43 -5.25 2.12
CA CYS A 94 9.72 -4.03 2.56
C CYS A 94 8.93 -4.28 3.84
N ILE A 95 8.22 -5.40 3.96
CA ILE A 95 7.48 -5.77 5.18
C ILE A 95 8.42 -5.89 6.38
N TYR A 96 9.56 -6.57 6.21
CA TYR A 96 10.57 -6.69 7.25
C TYR A 96 11.14 -5.32 7.68
N ARG A 97 11.48 -4.45 6.72
CA ARG A 97 11.98 -3.10 7.01
C ARG A 97 10.94 -2.23 7.71
N LEU A 98 9.67 -2.29 7.32
CA LEU A 98 8.59 -1.57 8.00
C LEU A 98 8.35 -2.08 9.43
N SER A 99 8.54 -3.38 9.66
CA SER A 99 8.51 -3.96 11.01
C SER A 99 9.64 -3.41 11.89
N ASP A 100 10.85 -3.31 11.35
CA ASP A 100 12.00 -2.67 12.02
C ASP A 100 11.73 -1.18 12.30
N VAL A 101 11.24 -0.42 11.31
CA VAL A 101 10.85 1.00 11.46
C VAL A 101 9.78 1.18 12.53
N SER A 102 8.85 0.23 12.69
CA SER A 102 7.84 0.29 13.75
C SER A 102 8.47 0.33 15.14
N VAL A 103 9.61 -0.32 15.35
CA VAL A 103 10.31 -0.33 16.64
C VAL A 103 11.34 0.80 16.71
N SER A 104 12.16 0.96 15.66
CA SER A 104 13.30 1.88 15.64
C SER A 104 12.90 3.34 15.41
N LEU A 105 11.70 3.59 14.85
CA LEU A 105 11.25 4.91 14.41
C LEU A 105 12.20 5.56 13.38
N SER A 106 12.98 4.75 12.65
CA SER A 106 13.94 5.23 11.67
C SER A 106 13.25 5.82 10.44
N LEU A 107 13.39 7.12 10.24
CA LEU A 107 12.91 7.79 9.02
C LEU A 107 13.73 7.37 7.80
N GLU A 108 15.02 7.10 7.97
CA GLU A 108 15.88 6.60 6.88
C GLU A 108 15.43 5.22 6.39
N GLY A 109 15.06 4.32 7.32
CA GLY A 109 14.50 3.01 6.96
C GLY A 109 13.14 3.11 6.27
N LEU A 110 12.34 4.12 6.64
CA LEU A 110 11.07 4.40 5.96
C LEU A 110 11.29 4.96 4.54
N ASP A 111 12.21 5.92 4.40
CA ASP A 111 12.54 6.56 3.12
C ASP A 111 13.13 5.53 2.13
N GLU A 112 13.91 4.55 2.61
CA GLU A 112 14.37 3.39 1.82
C GLU A 112 13.19 2.61 1.23
N VAL A 113 12.20 2.25 2.05
CA VAL A 113 11.02 1.51 1.60
C VAL A 113 10.20 2.33 0.60
N ILE A 114 10.03 3.63 0.84
CA ILE A 114 9.33 4.53 -0.08
C ILE A 114 10.02 4.55 -1.46
N ASN A 115 11.35 4.64 -1.49
CA ASN A 115 12.11 4.64 -2.75
C ASN A 115 11.93 3.33 -3.53
N LEU A 116 12.05 2.18 -2.86
CA LEU A 116 11.88 0.87 -3.49
C LEU A 116 10.46 0.71 -4.06
N LEU A 117 9.45 1.08 -3.29
CA LEU A 117 8.05 0.97 -3.72
C LEU A 117 7.70 1.96 -4.83
N SER A 118 8.31 3.14 -4.86
CA SER A 118 8.12 4.11 -5.94
C SER A 118 8.66 3.56 -7.27
N ILE A 119 9.84 2.95 -7.26
CA ILE A 119 10.42 2.29 -8.44
C ILE A 119 9.51 1.14 -8.92
N LEU A 120 8.99 0.32 -8.00
CA LEU A 120 8.06 -0.74 -8.34
C LEU A 120 6.75 -0.21 -8.94
N ARG A 121 6.22 0.89 -8.41
CA ARG A 121 5.01 1.54 -8.92
C ARG A 121 5.21 2.04 -10.36
N GLU A 122 6.36 2.64 -10.67
CA GLU A 122 6.73 3.00 -12.05
C GLU A 122 6.82 1.76 -12.96
N GLY A 123 7.39 0.66 -12.46
CA GLY A 123 7.42 -0.61 -13.18
C GLY A 123 6.03 -1.14 -13.54
N TRP A 124 5.10 -1.11 -12.58
CA TRP A 124 3.70 -1.49 -12.79
C TRP A 124 2.96 -0.55 -13.75
N GLU A 125 3.29 0.74 -13.75
CA GLU A 125 2.72 1.70 -14.69
C GLU A 125 3.12 1.38 -16.13
N GLY A 126 4.39 1.03 -16.37
CA GLY A 126 4.85 0.55 -17.67
C GLY A 126 4.14 -0.73 -18.12
N VAL A 127 3.93 -1.69 -17.21
CA VAL A 127 3.19 -2.95 -17.45
C VAL A 127 1.73 -2.68 -17.82
N SER A 128 1.06 -1.75 -17.13
CA SER A 128 -0.31 -1.35 -17.41
C SER A 128 -0.42 -0.64 -18.76
N ALA A 129 0.47 0.31 -19.04
CA ALA A 129 0.49 1.06 -20.29
C ALA A 129 0.71 0.16 -21.52
N ALA A 130 1.56 -0.87 -21.40
CA ALA A 130 1.82 -1.83 -22.48
C ALA A 130 0.65 -2.80 -22.75
N ARG A 131 -0.36 -2.86 -21.87
CA ARG A 131 -1.50 -3.79 -21.95
C ARG A 131 -2.86 -3.08 -22.12
N LYS A 132 -2.85 -1.74 -22.24
CA LYS A 132 -4.00 -0.95 -22.71
C LYS A 132 -4.15 -1.10 -24.23
#